data_AF-A0AAD6FYY4-F1
#
_entry.id   AF-A0AAD6FYY4-F1
#
_cell.length_a   1.000
_cell.length_b   1.000
_cell.length_c   1.000
_cell.angle_alpha   90.00
_cell.angle_beta   90.00
_cell.angle_gamma   90.00
#
_symmetry.space_group_name_H-M   'P 1'
#
loop_
_entity.id
_entity.type
_entity.pdbx_description
1 polymer ?
#
loop_
_entity_poly.entity_id
_entity_poly.type
_entity_poly.pdbx_seq_one_letter_code
_entity_poly.pdbx_strand_id
1 'polypeptide(L)' 'MEMDDPILDILETALDLSEMVDMDGDRDQFAEDIELYAPGYLEMEAMGRAEEYDVARLRDGEEAAEIYRQRD' A
#
# COMPACT_ATOMS: atom_id res chain seq x y z
N MET A 1 1.20 17.62 4.57
CA MET A 1 0.64 16.30 4.24
C MET A 1 -0.87 16.44 4.31
N GLU A 2 -1.51 16.45 3.15
CA GLU A 2 -2.97 16.35 3.06
C GLU A 2 -3.26 14.85 3.06
N MET A 3 -3.98 14.33 4.08
CA MET A 3 -4.28 12.90 4.15
C MET A 3 -5.43 12.49 3.22
N ASP A 4 -5.90 13.42 2.39
CA ASP A 4 -6.89 13.20 1.34
C ASP A 4 -6.24 12.87 -0.02
N ASP A 5 -4.90 12.95 -0.10
CA ASP A 5 -4.14 12.53 -1.28
C ASP A 5 -4.16 10.99 -1.44
N PRO A 6 -3.97 10.45 -2.66
CA PRO A 6 -3.83 9.01 -2.87
C PRO A 6 -2.75 8.40 -1.96
N ILE A 7 -2.96 7.19 -1.45
CA ILE A 7 -2.05 6.59 -0.47
C ILE A 7 -0.61 6.51 -0.98
N LEU A 8 -0.41 6.28 -2.28
CA LEU A 8 0.91 6.25 -2.89
C LEU A 8 1.59 7.62 -2.89
N ASP A 9 0.83 8.71 -3.07
CA ASP A 9 1.36 10.08 -3.04
C ASP A 9 1.72 10.49 -1.61
N ILE A 10 0.94 10.04 -0.63
CA ILE A 10 1.23 10.23 0.80
C ILE A 10 2.53 9.49 1.18
N LEU A 11 2.68 8.23 0.76
CA LEU A 11 3.87 7.42 1.03
C LEU A 11 5.11 7.98 0.35
N GLU A 12 5.01 8.39 -0.92
CA GLU A 12 6.10 9.06 -1.64
C GLU A 12 6.52 10.36 -0.95
N THR A 13 5.55 11.17 -0.53
CA THR A 13 5.83 12.40 0.23
C THR A 13 6.47 12.09 1.58
N ALA A 14 6.06 11.03 2.27
CA ALA A 14 6.62 10.64 3.57
C ALA A 14 8.08 10.16 3.47
N LEU A 15 8.44 9.48 2.38
CA LEU A 15 9.81 9.09 2.06
C LEU A 15 10.67 10.31 1.75
N ASP A 16 10.17 11.20 0.90
CA ASP A 16 10.87 12.45 0.52
C ASP A 16 11.13 13.36 1.73
N LEU A 17 10.20 13.37 2.69
CA LEU A 17 10.35 14.11 3.94
C LEU A 17 11.28 13.43 4.96
N SER A 18 11.83 12.25 4.63
CA SER A 18 12.68 11.44 5.52
C SER A 18 12.02 11.12 6.86
N GLU A 19 10.67 11.14 6.93
CA GLU A 19 9.94 10.69 8.12
C GLU A 19 9.89 9.16 8.19
N MET A 20 10.27 8.48 7.11
CA MET A 20 10.35 7.03 6.97
C MET A 20 11.78 6.55 6.68
N VAL A 21 12.75 6.94 7.53
CA VAL A 21 14.20 6.68 7.37
C VAL A 21 14.56 5.19 7.19
N ASP A 22 13.68 4.27 7.60
CA ASP A 22 13.88 2.82 7.53
C ASP A 22 13.03 2.10 6.45
N MET A 23 12.30 2.83 5.59
CA MET A 23 11.58 2.22 4.47
C MET A 23 12.44 2.23 3.21
N ASP A 24 12.98 1.07 2.86
CA ASP A 24 13.56 0.82 1.54
C ASP A 24 12.42 0.45 0.57
N GLY A 25 12.12 1.34 -0.39
CA GLY A 25 11.12 1.07 -1.42
C GLY A 25 10.87 2.29 -2.30
N ASP A 26 10.61 2.05 -3.59
CA ASP A 26 10.11 3.06 -4.52
C ASP A 26 8.57 2.98 -4.59
N ARG A 27 7.93 3.97 -5.22
CA ARG A 27 6.47 4.00 -5.42
C ARG A 27 5.89 2.68 -5.95
N ASP A 28 6.60 2.02 -6.87
CA ASP A 28 6.20 0.73 -7.44
C ASP A 28 6.21 -0.39 -6.39
N GLN A 29 7.18 -0.39 -5.48
CA GLN A 29 7.26 -1.34 -4.37
C GLN A 29 6.09 -1.15 -3.40
N PHE A 30 5.75 0.10 -3.06
CA PHE A 30 4.59 0.38 -2.22
C PHE A 30 3.28 -0.03 -2.90
N ALA A 31 3.16 0.16 -4.21
CA ALA A 31 1.99 -0.30 -4.94
C ALA A 31 1.86 -1.83 -4.88
N GLU A 32 2.97 -2.56 -5.04
CA GLU A 32 2.98 -4.01 -4.91
C GLU A 32 2.64 -4.46 -3.48
N ASP A 33 3.22 -3.82 -2.46
CA ASP A 33 2.97 -4.14 -1.06
C ASP A 33 1.52 -3.85 -0.69
N ILE A 34 0.96 -2.72 -1.11
CA ILE A 34 -0.45 -2.39 -0.87
C ILE A 34 -1.36 -3.41 -1.54
N GLU A 35 -1.10 -3.84 -2.77
CA GLU A 35 -1.92 -4.88 -3.41
C GLU A 35 -1.69 -6.28 -2.83
N LEU A 36 -0.53 -6.51 -2.22
CA LEU A 36 -0.23 -7.72 -1.46
C LEU A 36 -1.04 -7.74 -0.16
N TYR A 37 -1.08 -6.67 0.61
CA TYR A 37 -1.79 -6.61 1.89
C TYR A 37 -3.28 -6.27 1.75
N ALA A 38 -3.65 -5.47 0.77
CA ALA A 38 -4.98 -4.93 0.52
C ALA A 38 -5.35 -5.11 -0.97
N PRO A 39 -5.60 -6.35 -1.42
CA PRO A 39 -5.86 -6.64 -2.82
C PRO A 39 -7.08 -5.86 -3.33
N GLY A 40 -6.91 -5.14 -4.44
CA GLY A 40 -7.92 -4.29 -5.08
C GLY A 40 -8.13 -2.93 -4.40
N TYR A 41 -7.33 -2.57 -3.40
CA TYR A 41 -7.46 -1.27 -2.73
C TYR A 41 -7.10 -0.13 -3.68
N LEU A 42 -6.00 -0.23 -4.43
CA LEU A 42 -5.56 0.86 -5.31
C LEU A 42 -6.54 1.10 -6.45
N GLU A 43 -7.18 0.04 -6.94
CA GLU A 43 -8.26 0.17 -7.94
C GLU A 43 -9.47 0.93 -7.36
N MET A 44 -9.86 0.63 -6.12
CA MET A 44 -10.96 1.34 -5.47
C MET A 44 -10.60 2.79 -5.13
N GLU A 45 -9.35 3.05 -4.73
CA GLU A 45 -8.83 4.40 -4.52
C GLU A 45 -8.87 5.22 -5.82
N ALA A 46 -8.43 4.65 -6.95
CA ALA A 46 -8.51 5.31 -8.25
C ALA A 46 -9.96 5.61 -8.69
N MET A 47 -10.94 4.86 -8.18
CA MET A 47 -12.38 5.12 -8.37
C MET A 47 -12.97 6.12 -7.37
N GLY A 48 -12.18 6.63 -6.42
CA GLY A 48 -12.63 7.50 -5.33
C GLY A 48 -13.47 6.78 -4.28
N ARG A 49 -13.29 5.46 -4.14
CA ARG A 49 -14.07 4.58 -3.25
C ARG A 49 -13.18 3.81 -2.26
N ALA A 50 -11.97 4.31 -1.99
CA ALA A 50 -11.06 3.71 -1.00
C ALA A 50 -11.70 3.54 0.38
N GLU A 51 -12.55 4.50 0.80
CA GLU A 51 -13.28 4.44 2.08
C GLU A 51 -14.29 3.29 2.16
N GLU A 52 -14.72 2.75 1.03
CA GLU A 52 -15.61 1.59 0.95
C GLU A 52 -14.84 0.26 0.96
N TYR A 53 -13.50 0.29 1.08
CA TYR A 53 -12.70 -0.92 1.13
C TYR A 53 -13.05 -1.78 2.33
N ASP A 54 -13.43 -3.03 2.03
CA ASP A 54 -13.73 -4.02 3.05
C ASP A 54 -12.44 -4.47 3.73
N VAL A 55 -12.19 -3.93 4.91
CA VAL A 55 -11.00 -4.25 5.73
C VAL A 55 -10.92 -5.73 6.12
N ALA A 56 -12.01 -6.50 6.02
CA ALA A 56 -11.96 -7.96 6.20
C ALA A 56 -11.20 -8.67 5.07
N ARG A 57 -10.93 -7.98 3.95
CA ARG A 57 -10.13 -8.49 2.83
C ARG A 57 -8.64 -8.21 2.98
N LEU A 58 -8.24 -7.50 4.03
CA LEU A 58 -6.83 -7.31 4.35
C LEU A 58 -6.19 -8.66 4.67
N ARG A 59 -5.07 -8.92 4.02
CA ARG A 59 -4.22 -10.06 4.32
C ARG A 59 -3.38 -9.75 5.55
N ASP A 60 -3.21 -10.74 6.41
CA ASP A 60 -2.26 -10.62 7.51
C ASP A 60 -0.81 -10.84 7.01
N GLY A 61 0.16 -10.60 7.89
CA GLY A 61 1.57 -10.75 7.55
C GLY A 61 1.99 -12.19 7.23
N GLU A 62 1.28 -13.21 7.72
CA GLU A 62 1.58 -14.61 7.40
C GLU A 62 1.13 -14.94 5.98
N GLU A 63 -0.10 -14.55 5.60
CA GLU A 63 -0.64 -14.72 4.24
C GLU A 63 0.19 -13.94 3.22
N ALA A 64 0.52 -12.67 3.51
CA ALA A 64 1.36 -11.85 2.65
C ALA A 64 2.77 -12.47 2.45
N ALA A 65 3.40 -12.95 3.52
CA ALA A 65 4.71 -13.60 3.45
C ALA A 65 4.68 -14.94 2.70
N GLU A 66 3.56 -15.68 2.75
CA GLU A 66 3.40 -16.90 1.95
C GLU A 66 3.29 -16.59 0.45
N ILE A 67 2.54 -15.55 0.07
CA ILE A 67 2.41 -15.11 -1.32
C ILE A 67 3.75 -14.56 -1.84
N TYR A 68 4.44 -13.75 -1.06
CA TYR A 68 5.75 -13.20 -1.44
C TYR A 68 6.77 -14.32 -1.71
N ARG A 69 6.84 -15.33 -0.82
CA ARG A 69 7.72 -16.49 -1.00
C ARG A 69 7.40 -17.37 -2.21
N GLN A 70 6.19 -17.29 -2.76
CA GLN A 70 5.80 -18.01 -3.97
C GLN A 70 6.14 -17.24 -5.27
N ARG A 71 6.54 -15.96 -5.16
CA ARG A 71 6.93 -15.12 -6.31
C ARG A 71 8.42 -15.24 -6.68
N ASP A 72 9.26 -15.74 -5.77
CA ASP A 72 10.69 -16.06 -5.94
C ASP A 72 10.90 -17.50 -6.46
#